data_AF-R7LG29-F1
#
_entry.id   AF-R7LG29-F1
#
_cell.length_a   1.000
_cell.length_b   1.000
_cell.length_c   1.000
_cell.angle_alpha   90.00
_cell.angle_beta   90.00
_cell.angle_gamma   90.00
#
_symmetry.space_group_name_H-M   'P 1'
#
loop_
_entity.id
_entity.type
_entity.pdbx_description
1 polymer ?
#
loop_
_entity_poly.entity_id
_entity_poly.type
_entity_poly.pdbx_seq_one_letter_code
_entity_poly.pdbx_strand_id
1 'polypeptide(L)'
;MMNIEKIREICLAKPLVTEDTPFGPEFVAFRFFDKIFCCIDLERPHLVTMKCDPDRAVSLRDAYPEITGAWHWNKRMWNDVRLDGQVSDALIVDLIDHAYDEVRKKLPKKTLYHFPDLPQGWTHTHLPEVDSTMNVVRAYPPLPDTSAEAGPTVEPTRFELLTADFQTAGRGQRGSHWEADDRQNLLLSFRFCPSPLIQPRHHFLLSECLALAVAKALKQYGGNDIRIKWPNDIYYKDQKIAGMLLEHDLCQKRITQTLVGVGINVNQRQFVSDAPNPVSLYQILGKEVDRAAILRNVLTYFTREYTSLYEGFADFVERDYHKLLYRRNGFYTFADANGTFRACIVQVHRDGLLELKDEGGHFRTYAFKEVSFVL
;
A
#
# COMPACT_ATOMS: atom_id res chain seq x y z
N MET A 1 -32.18 -4.54 2.28
CA MET A 1 -32.28 -5.81 2.99
C MET A 1 -31.01 -6.60 2.77
N MET A 2 -30.34 -6.87 3.87
CA MET A 2 -29.11 -7.65 3.95
C MET A 2 -29.36 -9.12 3.60
N ASN A 3 -28.39 -9.77 2.98
CA ASN A 3 -28.39 -11.21 2.70
C ASN A 3 -26.96 -11.76 2.78
N ILE A 4 -26.80 -13.08 2.68
CA ILE A 4 -25.50 -13.74 2.83
C ILE A 4 -24.46 -13.31 1.78
N GLU A 5 -24.86 -13.01 0.54
CA GLU A 5 -23.93 -12.53 -0.50
C GLU A 5 -23.37 -11.14 -0.15
N LYS A 6 -24.23 -10.21 0.31
CA LYS A 6 -23.77 -8.89 0.76
C LYS A 6 -22.89 -8.99 2.00
N ILE A 7 -23.22 -9.87 2.94
CA ILE A 7 -22.39 -10.09 4.14
C ILE A 7 -21.02 -10.64 3.72
N ARG A 8 -20.99 -11.59 2.80
CA ARG A 8 -19.75 -12.11 2.20
C ARG A 8 -18.94 -11.00 1.54
N GLU A 9 -19.55 -10.15 0.71
CA GLU A 9 -18.89 -8.99 0.10
C GLU A 9 -18.31 -8.03 1.16
N ILE A 10 -19.08 -7.71 2.21
CA ILE A 10 -18.63 -6.82 3.30
C ILE A 10 -17.47 -7.46 4.07
N CYS A 11 -17.54 -8.74 4.39
CA CYS A 11 -16.48 -9.47 5.08
C CYS A 11 -15.20 -9.53 4.23
N LEU A 12 -15.30 -9.88 2.95
CA LEU A 12 -14.15 -9.97 2.03
C LEU A 12 -13.58 -8.60 1.66
N ALA A 13 -14.36 -7.53 1.74
CA ALA A 13 -13.86 -6.16 1.59
C ALA A 13 -12.99 -5.71 2.76
N LYS A 14 -12.97 -6.45 3.89
CA LYS A 14 -12.12 -6.12 5.03
C LYS A 14 -10.67 -6.52 4.79
N PRO A 15 -9.70 -5.73 5.31
CA PRO A 15 -8.28 -6.02 5.15
C PRO A 15 -7.89 -7.41 5.68
N LEU A 16 -7.14 -8.15 4.85
CA LEU A 16 -6.58 -9.48 5.14
C LEU A 16 -7.63 -10.55 5.48
N VAL A 17 -8.90 -10.35 5.12
CA VAL A 17 -9.92 -11.38 5.33
C VAL A 17 -9.85 -12.43 4.24
N THR A 18 -9.83 -13.69 4.64
CA THR A 18 -10.02 -14.85 3.77
C THR A 18 -11.31 -15.55 4.13
N GLU A 19 -11.83 -16.34 3.19
CA GLU A 19 -12.90 -17.29 3.47
C GLU A 19 -12.40 -18.72 3.26
N ASP A 20 -12.90 -19.63 4.10
CA ASP A 20 -12.67 -21.07 4.01
C ASP A 20 -13.90 -21.83 4.50
N THR A 21 -13.88 -23.16 4.36
CA THR A 21 -14.98 -24.04 4.77
C THR A 21 -14.51 -25.05 5.83
N PRO A 22 -14.14 -24.59 7.03
CA PRO A 22 -13.43 -25.41 8.01
C PRO A 22 -14.30 -26.43 8.72
N PHE A 23 -15.63 -26.29 8.61
CA PHE A 23 -16.61 -27.14 9.26
C PHE A 23 -17.38 -28.03 8.26
N GLY A 24 -17.03 -27.96 6.97
CA GLY A 24 -17.78 -28.58 5.88
C GLY A 24 -18.13 -27.57 4.79
N PRO A 25 -18.40 -28.02 3.55
CA PRO A 25 -18.72 -27.16 2.40
C PRO A 25 -19.97 -26.28 2.59
N GLU A 26 -20.83 -26.62 3.55
CA GLU A 26 -22.03 -25.90 3.94
C GLU A 26 -21.78 -24.69 4.85
N PHE A 27 -20.57 -24.56 5.42
CA PHE A 27 -20.20 -23.45 6.30
C PHE A 27 -19.12 -22.58 5.66
N VAL A 28 -19.44 -21.30 5.43
CA VAL A 28 -18.45 -20.31 4.97
C VAL A 28 -17.97 -19.52 6.19
N ALA A 29 -16.71 -19.71 6.57
CA ALA A 29 -16.09 -18.97 7.66
C ALA A 29 -15.23 -17.84 7.10
N PHE A 30 -15.34 -16.64 7.68
CA PHE A 30 -14.49 -15.49 7.38
C PHE A 30 -13.46 -15.33 8.48
N ARG A 31 -12.20 -15.23 8.08
CA ARG A 31 -11.07 -15.18 9.00
C ARG A 31 -10.23 -13.95 8.81
N PHE A 32 -9.66 -13.49 9.90
CA PHE A 32 -8.48 -12.64 9.88
C PHE A 32 -7.30 -13.49 10.36
N PHE A 33 -6.36 -13.80 9.45
CA PHE A 33 -5.35 -14.85 9.65
C PHE A 33 -5.97 -16.21 10.02
N ASP A 34 -5.59 -16.78 11.16
CA ASP A 34 -6.07 -18.07 11.64
C ASP A 34 -7.38 -17.97 12.46
N LYS A 35 -7.88 -16.75 12.69
CA LYS A 35 -8.99 -16.49 13.60
C LYS A 35 -10.29 -16.17 12.86
N ILE A 36 -11.32 -16.99 13.08
CA ILE A 36 -12.68 -16.75 12.56
C ILE A 36 -13.34 -15.60 13.33
N PHE A 37 -14.01 -14.71 12.60
CA PHE A 37 -14.85 -13.65 13.18
C PHE A 37 -16.32 -13.69 12.72
N CYS A 38 -16.61 -14.26 11.54
CA CYS A 38 -17.95 -14.40 11.01
C CYS A 38 -18.11 -15.78 10.35
N CYS A 39 -19.29 -16.38 10.43
CA CYS A 39 -19.59 -17.66 9.78
C CYS A 39 -21.02 -17.67 9.26
N ILE A 40 -21.19 -18.15 8.03
CA ILE A 40 -22.47 -18.32 7.35
C ILE A 40 -22.74 -19.82 7.22
N ASP A 41 -23.96 -20.22 7.56
CA ASP A 41 -24.52 -21.54 7.29
C ASP A 41 -25.33 -21.45 5.99
N LEU A 42 -24.88 -22.14 4.94
CA LEU A 42 -25.53 -22.13 3.62
C LEU A 42 -26.87 -22.88 3.63
N GLU A 43 -27.09 -23.79 4.58
CA GLU A 43 -28.39 -24.45 4.77
C GLU A 43 -29.37 -23.55 5.54
N ARG A 44 -28.84 -22.58 6.30
CA ARG A 44 -29.63 -21.58 7.04
C ARG A 44 -29.21 -20.16 6.66
N PRO A 45 -29.44 -19.72 5.41
CA PRO A 45 -28.95 -18.44 4.90
C PRO A 45 -29.59 -17.19 5.54
N HIS A 46 -30.55 -17.39 6.43
CA HIS A 46 -31.15 -16.33 7.25
C HIS A 46 -30.41 -16.14 8.59
N LEU A 47 -29.42 -16.98 8.91
CA LEU A 47 -28.69 -16.97 10.18
C LEU A 47 -27.20 -16.77 9.92
N VAL A 48 -26.61 -15.79 10.58
CA VAL A 48 -25.17 -15.53 10.50
C VAL A 48 -24.58 -15.41 11.89
N THR A 49 -23.49 -16.12 12.12
CA THR A 49 -22.82 -16.16 13.41
C THR A 49 -21.63 -15.21 13.42
N MET A 50 -21.59 -14.27 14.37
CA MET A 50 -20.57 -13.22 14.44
C MET A 50 -19.95 -13.15 15.83
N LYS A 51 -18.64 -12.90 15.88
CA LYS A 51 -17.90 -12.69 17.12
C LYS A 51 -18.31 -11.36 17.74
N CYS A 52 -18.34 -11.29 19.06
CA CYS A 52 -18.71 -10.08 19.78
C CYS A 52 -17.97 -10.01 21.13
N ASP A 53 -17.60 -8.79 21.52
CA ASP A 53 -17.26 -8.45 22.90
C ASP A 53 -18.34 -8.95 23.88
N PRO A 54 -17.97 -9.57 25.02
CA PRO A 54 -18.93 -10.15 25.95
C PRO A 54 -20.01 -9.20 26.49
N ASP A 55 -19.65 -7.97 26.84
CA ASP A 55 -20.58 -7.05 27.50
C ASP A 55 -21.58 -6.50 26.47
N ARG A 56 -21.07 -6.25 25.26
CA ARG A 56 -21.91 -5.90 24.10
C ARG A 56 -22.81 -7.06 23.68
N ALA A 57 -22.33 -8.31 23.73
CA ALA A 57 -23.12 -9.48 23.35
C ALA A 57 -24.36 -9.65 24.22
N VAL A 58 -24.25 -9.41 25.53
CA VAL A 58 -25.40 -9.42 26.45
C VAL A 58 -26.38 -8.32 26.10
N SER A 59 -25.88 -7.08 25.99
CA SER A 59 -26.72 -5.90 25.68
C SER A 59 -27.51 -6.06 24.37
N LEU A 60 -26.89 -6.67 23.34
CA LEU A 60 -27.56 -6.92 22.05
C LEU A 60 -28.68 -7.96 22.16
N ARG A 61 -28.51 -9.01 22.96
CA ARG A 61 -29.54 -10.05 23.13
C ARG A 61 -30.73 -9.56 23.93
N ASP A 62 -30.49 -8.64 24.87
CA ASP A 62 -31.55 -8.00 25.64
C ASP A 62 -32.35 -7.02 24.77
N ALA A 63 -31.69 -6.36 23.82
CA ALA A 63 -32.31 -5.36 22.95
C ALA A 63 -32.99 -5.95 21.70
N TYR A 64 -32.49 -7.08 21.17
CA TYR A 64 -32.94 -7.64 19.89
C TYR A 64 -33.26 -9.14 20.02
N PRO A 65 -34.54 -9.54 19.92
CA PRO A 65 -34.94 -10.96 19.93
C PRO A 65 -34.29 -11.81 18.82
N GLU A 66 -33.91 -11.19 17.72
CA GLU A 66 -33.22 -11.79 16.57
C GLU A 66 -31.74 -12.13 16.84
N ILE A 67 -31.15 -11.54 17.89
CA ILE A 67 -29.77 -11.76 18.26
C ILE A 67 -29.75 -12.70 19.45
N THR A 68 -29.19 -13.90 19.27
CA THR A 68 -29.16 -14.94 20.29
C THR A 68 -27.73 -15.43 20.52
N GLY A 69 -27.51 -16.22 21.59
CA GLY A 69 -26.20 -16.80 21.83
C GLY A 69 -25.90 -17.97 20.88
N ALA A 70 -24.78 -17.88 20.17
CA ALA A 70 -24.42 -18.87 19.16
C ALA A 70 -24.12 -20.26 19.77
N TRP A 71 -24.98 -21.25 19.52
CA TRP A 71 -24.98 -22.51 20.28
C TRP A 71 -23.77 -23.40 20.03
N HIS A 72 -23.28 -23.41 18.79
CA HIS A 72 -22.10 -24.16 18.36
C HIS A 72 -20.78 -23.42 18.66
N TRP A 73 -20.86 -22.23 19.24
CA TRP A 73 -19.72 -21.38 19.57
C TRP A 73 -19.69 -21.02 21.05
N ASN A 74 -18.65 -20.31 21.49
CA ASN A 74 -18.65 -19.78 22.85
C ASN A 74 -19.70 -18.66 22.96
N LYS A 75 -20.88 -18.97 23.51
CA LYS A 75 -22.01 -18.05 23.71
C LYS A 75 -21.67 -16.80 24.50
N ARG A 76 -20.55 -16.70 25.20
CA ARG A 76 -20.13 -15.44 25.82
C ARG A 76 -19.55 -14.46 24.80
N MET A 77 -19.01 -14.94 23.68
CA MET A 77 -18.25 -14.15 22.71
C MET A 77 -18.79 -14.22 21.28
N TRP A 78 -19.93 -14.89 21.07
CA TRP A 78 -20.49 -15.14 19.74
C TRP A 78 -22.01 -15.03 19.76
N ASN A 79 -22.55 -14.35 18.76
CA ASN A 79 -23.98 -14.16 18.55
C ASN A 79 -24.41 -14.80 17.23
N ASP A 80 -25.58 -15.43 17.25
CA ASP A 80 -26.33 -15.75 16.04
C ASP A 80 -27.26 -14.57 15.75
N VAL A 81 -27.19 -14.05 14.53
CA VAL A 81 -27.97 -12.90 14.06
C VAL A 81 -28.89 -13.37 12.95
N ARG A 82 -30.20 -13.23 13.20
CA ARG A 82 -31.23 -13.51 12.21
C ARG A 82 -31.43 -12.32 11.26
N LEU A 83 -31.28 -12.57 9.96
CA LEU A 83 -31.43 -11.59 8.88
C LEU A 83 -32.88 -11.37 8.46
N ASP A 84 -33.78 -12.27 8.86
CA ASP A 84 -35.20 -12.26 8.52
C ASP A 84 -36.09 -11.50 9.52
N GLY A 85 -35.49 -10.81 10.50
CA GLY A 85 -36.21 -10.01 11.50
C GLY A 85 -35.96 -8.50 11.40
N GLN A 86 -36.03 -7.80 12.53
CA GLN A 86 -36.03 -6.32 12.58
C GLN A 86 -34.64 -5.69 12.73
N VAL A 87 -33.57 -6.48 12.73
CA VAL A 87 -32.20 -5.96 12.80
C VAL A 87 -31.91 -5.15 11.53
N SER A 88 -31.66 -3.85 11.69
CA SER A 88 -31.38 -2.97 10.56
C SER A 88 -30.10 -3.36 9.80
N ASP A 89 -30.08 -3.14 8.48
CA ASP A 89 -28.89 -3.36 7.65
C ASP A 89 -27.65 -2.62 8.22
N ALA A 90 -27.84 -1.43 8.79
CA ALA A 90 -26.76 -0.65 9.41
C ALA A 90 -26.17 -1.32 10.66
N LEU A 91 -27.03 -1.90 11.50
CA LEU A 91 -26.57 -2.66 12.68
C LEU A 91 -25.84 -3.93 12.25
N ILE A 92 -26.27 -4.61 11.19
CA ILE A 92 -25.56 -5.81 10.69
C ILE A 92 -24.15 -5.45 10.21
N VAL A 93 -23.99 -4.34 9.48
CA VAL A 93 -22.66 -3.84 9.06
C VAL A 93 -21.78 -3.54 10.28
N ASP A 94 -22.31 -2.85 11.29
CA ASP A 94 -21.60 -2.53 12.52
C ASP A 94 -21.22 -3.79 13.34
N LEU A 95 -22.06 -4.82 13.36
CA LEU A 95 -21.74 -6.11 13.98
C LEU A 95 -20.59 -6.83 13.25
N ILE A 96 -20.56 -6.76 11.91
CA ILE A 96 -19.48 -7.32 11.09
C ILE A 96 -18.16 -6.56 11.34
N ASP A 97 -18.20 -5.22 11.38
CA ASP A 97 -17.06 -4.36 11.73
C ASP A 97 -16.50 -4.72 13.12
N HIS A 98 -17.38 -4.80 14.11
CA HIS A 98 -17.04 -5.16 15.48
C HIS A 98 -16.45 -6.55 15.61
N ALA A 99 -17.04 -7.55 14.95
CA ALA A 99 -16.56 -8.93 15.00
C ALA A 99 -15.12 -9.04 14.48
N TYR A 100 -14.83 -8.34 13.37
CA TYR A 100 -13.49 -8.24 12.81
C TYR A 100 -12.51 -7.58 13.79
N ASP A 101 -12.89 -6.45 14.39
CA ASP A 101 -12.04 -5.74 15.35
C ASP A 101 -11.79 -6.55 16.64
N GLU A 102 -12.76 -7.32 17.12
CA GLU A 102 -12.60 -8.22 18.27
C GLU A 102 -11.51 -9.28 18.07
N VAL A 103 -11.37 -9.75 16.84
CA VAL A 103 -10.30 -10.67 16.46
C VAL A 103 -8.99 -9.93 16.31
N ARG A 104 -8.98 -8.82 15.57
CA ARG A 104 -7.81 -7.99 15.31
C ARG A 104 -7.12 -7.54 16.59
N LYS A 105 -7.87 -7.07 17.59
CA LYS A 105 -7.34 -6.54 18.86
C LYS A 105 -6.69 -7.60 19.75
N LYS A 106 -7.02 -8.89 19.56
CA LYS A 106 -6.54 -10.00 20.39
C LYS A 106 -5.32 -10.72 19.79
N LEU A 107 -4.92 -10.36 18.58
CA LEU A 107 -3.69 -10.88 18.01
C LEU A 107 -2.48 -10.28 18.74
N PRO A 108 -1.42 -11.07 19.01
CA PRO A 108 -0.17 -10.55 19.55
C PRO A 108 0.26 -9.35 18.71
N LYS A 109 0.84 -8.31 19.33
CA LYS A 109 1.41 -7.18 18.57
C LYS A 109 2.33 -7.69 17.47
N LYS A 110 3.14 -8.70 17.75
CA LYS A 110 4.01 -9.39 16.78
C LYS A 110 3.26 -9.98 15.56
N THR A 111 1.99 -10.37 15.71
CA THR A 111 1.12 -10.88 14.65
C THR A 111 0.40 -9.76 13.89
N LEU A 112 0.08 -8.63 14.54
CA LEU A 112 -0.33 -7.39 13.86
C LEU A 112 0.78 -6.82 12.95
N TYR A 113 2.04 -7.21 13.19
CA TYR A 113 3.22 -6.88 12.38
C TYR A 113 3.76 -8.07 11.57
N HIS A 114 3.09 -9.22 11.60
CA HIS A 114 3.33 -10.25 10.60
C HIS A 114 2.61 -9.80 9.35
N PHE A 115 3.37 -9.40 8.33
CA PHE A 115 2.85 -9.27 6.98
C PHE A 115 2.76 -10.71 6.44
N PRO A 116 1.57 -11.35 6.39
CA PRO A 116 1.48 -12.74 5.92
C PRO A 116 1.73 -12.80 4.41
N ASP A 117 2.28 -13.92 3.96
CA ASP A 117 2.52 -14.31 2.57
C ASP A 117 2.99 -13.16 1.68
N LEU A 118 4.25 -12.75 1.89
CA LEU A 118 4.93 -11.88 0.95
C LEU A 118 4.93 -12.53 -0.44
N PRO A 119 4.89 -11.74 -1.54
CA PRO A 119 5.08 -12.30 -2.86
C PRO A 119 6.38 -13.13 -2.92
N GLN A 120 6.42 -14.14 -3.79
CA GLN A 120 7.61 -14.96 -3.98
C GLN A 120 8.85 -14.07 -4.24
N GLY A 121 9.97 -14.42 -3.62
CA GLY A 121 11.23 -13.68 -3.72
C GLY A 121 11.44 -12.61 -2.63
N TRP A 122 10.41 -12.26 -1.86
CA TRP A 122 10.54 -11.29 -0.76
C TRP A 122 10.91 -11.96 0.57
N THR A 123 11.92 -11.41 1.24
CA THR A 123 12.17 -11.64 2.67
C THR A 123 11.87 -10.36 3.45
N HIS A 124 11.49 -10.49 4.73
CA HIS A 124 11.07 -9.34 5.53
C HIS A 124 11.70 -9.34 6.92
N THR A 125 12.25 -8.20 7.29
CA THR A 125 12.66 -7.85 8.66
C THR A 125 11.81 -6.67 9.14
N HIS A 126 11.35 -6.71 10.38
CA HIS A 126 10.65 -5.59 11.01
C HIS A 126 11.40 -5.11 12.25
N LEU A 127 11.51 -3.80 12.41
CA LEU A 127 12.11 -3.16 13.57
C LEU A 127 11.12 -2.18 14.22
N PRO A 128 11.04 -2.12 15.56
CA PRO A 128 10.15 -1.16 16.22
C PRO A 128 10.59 0.29 15.99
N GLU A 129 11.89 0.54 15.95
CA GLU A 129 12.46 1.87 15.80
C GLU A 129 13.84 1.77 15.15
N VAL A 130 14.16 2.73 14.27
CA VAL A 130 15.47 2.90 13.64
C VAL A 130 15.76 4.39 13.43
N ASP A 131 16.99 4.75 13.06
CA ASP A 131 17.27 6.09 12.53
C ASP A 131 16.65 6.26 11.13
N SER A 132 16.95 5.33 10.23
CA SER A 132 16.49 5.30 8.84
C SER A 132 16.52 3.86 8.32
N THR A 133 15.41 3.39 7.78
CA THR A 133 15.31 2.06 7.15
C THR A 133 16.30 1.92 5.98
N MET A 134 16.57 3.02 5.26
CA MET A 134 17.56 3.05 4.18
C MET A 134 18.98 2.80 4.70
N ASN A 135 19.35 3.35 5.87
CA ASN A 135 20.68 3.16 6.45
C ASN A 135 20.88 1.71 6.87
N VAL A 136 19.87 1.10 7.49
CA VAL A 136 19.91 -0.29 7.94
C VAL A 136 20.06 -1.24 6.75
N VAL A 137 19.23 -1.11 5.71
CA VAL A 137 19.29 -1.99 4.54
C VAL A 137 20.60 -1.81 3.76
N ARG A 138 21.16 -0.59 3.71
CA ARG A 138 22.48 -0.35 3.10
C ARG A 138 23.61 -1.09 3.82
N ALA A 139 23.51 -1.24 5.14
CA ALA A 139 24.53 -1.89 5.95
C ALA A 139 24.48 -3.42 5.87
N TYR A 140 23.47 -4.01 5.24
CA TYR A 140 23.39 -5.46 5.07
C TYR A 140 24.51 -5.98 4.14
N PRO A 141 24.97 -7.24 4.32
CA PRO A 141 26.00 -7.84 3.48
C PRO A 141 25.64 -7.78 1.99
N PRO A 142 26.58 -7.66 1.05
CA PRO A 142 26.26 -7.62 -0.38
C PRO A 142 25.37 -8.80 -0.79
N LEU A 143 24.35 -8.52 -1.61
CA LEU A 143 23.55 -9.59 -2.22
C LEU A 143 24.46 -10.43 -3.14
N PRO A 144 24.28 -11.77 -3.17
CA PRO A 144 24.99 -12.59 -4.15
C PRO A 144 24.61 -12.14 -5.56
N ASP A 145 25.60 -12.02 -6.44
CA ASP A 145 25.39 -11.57 -7.82
C ASP A 145 24.79 -12.70 -8.66
N THR A 146 23.47 -12.90 -8.54
CA THR A 146 22.74 -13.92 -9.28
C THR A 146 22.50 -13.53 -10.74
N SER A 147 22.91 -12.32 -11.17
CA SER A 147 22.72 -11.85 -12.55
C SER A 147 23.65 -12.54 -13.56
N ALA A 148 24.73 -13.18 -13.09
CA ALA A 148 25.67 -13.92 -13.93
C ALA A 148 25.15 -15.32 -14.33
N GLU A 149 24.11 -15.83 -13.65
CA GLU A 149 23.57 -17.19 -13.84
C GLU A 149 22.27 -17.22 -14.64
N ALA A 150 22.01 -16.20 -15.47
CA ALA A 150 20.81 -16.11 -16.31
C ALA A 150 20.83 -17.16 -17.46
N GLY A 151 20.63 -18.42 -17.10
CA GLY A 151 20.15 -19.47 -17.97
C GLY A 151 18.62 -19.39 -18.16
N PRO A 152 18.01 -20.30 -18.94
CA PRO A 152 16.60 -20.25 -19.34
C PRO A 152 15.58 -20.44 -18.20
N THR A 153 16.03 -20.76 -16.98
CA THR A 153 15.19 -20.85 -15.77
C THR A 153 15.54 -19.70 -14.84
N VAL A 154 14.72 -18.65 -14.85
CA VAL A 154 14.92 -17.44 -14.05
C VAL A 154 14.41 -17.72 -12.64
N GLU A 155 15.29 -17.88 -11.67
CA GLU A 155 14.85 -17.81 -10.28
C GLU A 155 14.25 -16.43 -10.00
N PRO A 156 13.15 -16.35 -9.22
CA PRO A 156 12.53 -15.08 -8.88
C PRO A 156 13.55 -14.15 -8.23
N THR A 157 13.52 -12.87 -8.62
CA THR A 157 14.41 -11.86 -8.02
C THR A 157 14.22 -11.83 -6.52
N ARG A 158 15.33 -11.89 -5.78
CA ARG A 158 15.33 -11.76 -4.32
C ARG A 158 15.23 -10.30 -3.92
N PHE A 159 14.23 -9.97 -3.12
CA PHE A 159 14.01 -8.68 -2.50
C PHE A 159 14.17 -8.81 -0.98
N GLU A 160 14.98 -7.95 -0.38
CA GLU A 160 15.13 -7.89 1.07
C GLU A 160 14.45 -6.64 1.62
N LEU A 161 13.31 -6.82 2.28
CA LEU A 161 12.48 -5.77 2.83
C LEU A 161 12.75 -5.55 4.32
N LEU A 162 12.81 -4.28 4.68
CA LEU A 162 12.80 -3.79 6.04
C LEU A 162 11.59 -2.86 6.23
N THR A 163 10.86 -3.03 7.33
CA THR A 163 9.89 -2.03 7.79
C THR A 163 10.21 -1.55 9.19
N ALA A 164 9.81 -0.32 9.50
CA ALA A 164 9.93 0.23 10.84
C ALA A 164 8.60 0.85 11.33
N ASP A 165 8.37 0.77 12.64
CA ASP A 165 7.24 1.44 13.28
C ASP A 165 7.48 2.96 13.43
N PHE A 166 8.75 3.34 13.63
CA PHE A 166 9.19 4.73 13.76
C PHE A 166 10.61 4.94 13.20
N GLN A 167 10.86 6.14 12.66
CA GLN A 167 12.20 6.58 12.23
C GLN A 167 12.57 7.87 12.96
N THR A 168 13.66 7.87 13.73
CA THR A 168 14.13 9.08 14.43
C THR A 168 14.80 10.10 13.49
N ALA A 169 15.27 9.66 12.32
CA ALA A 169 15.96 10.48 11.33
C ALA A 169 15.55 10.10 9.89
N GLY A 170 14.24 9.98 9.65
CA GLY A 170 13.66 9.68 8.33
C GLY A 170 14.18 10.63 7.25
N ARG A 171 14.58 10.07 6.10
CA ARG A 171 15.23 10.82 5.01
C ARG A 171 14.35 10.89 3.76
N GLY A 172 14.33 12.07 3.14
CA GLY A 172 13.88 12.30 1.78
C GLY A 172 15.04 12.59 0.82
N GLN A 173 14.74 13.03 -0.40
CA GLN A 173 15.76 13.34 -1.41
C GLN A 173 16.62 14.55 -1.05
N ARG A 174 17.94 14.45 -1.33
CA ARG A 174 18.97 15.50 -1.16
C ARG A 174 18.89 16.23 0.19
N GLY A 175 18.82 15.47 1.29
CA GLY A 175 18.89 15.99 2.66
C GLY A 175 17.57 16.48 3.27
N SER A 176 16.44 16.35 2.57
CA SER A 176 15.12 16.57 3.19
C SER A 176 14.82 15.51 4.25
N HIS A 177 13.96 15.85 5.21
CA HIS A 177 13.50 14.94 6.26
C HIS A 177 12.10 14.41 5.97
N TRP A 178 11.82 13.21 6.47
CA TRP A 178 10.49 12.62 6.42
C TRP A 178 9.90 12.56 7.83
N GLU A 179 8.86 13.36 8.09
CA GLU A 179 8.10 13.33 9.33
C GLU A 179 7.24 12.06 9.40
N ALA A 180 7.30 11.35 10.52
CA ALA A 180 6.39 10.24 10.81
C ALA A 180 6.22 10.03 12.30
N ASP A 181 5.00 10.06 12.80
CA ASP A 181 4.68 9.69 14.17
C ASP A 181 4.79 8.16 14.38
N ASP A 182 5.12 7.76 15.61
CA ASP A 182 5.22 6.35 16.01
C ASP A 182 3.95 5.58 15.61
N ARG A 183 4.15 4.50 14.83
CA ARG A 183 3.12 3.59 14.36
C ARG A 183 2.02 4.19 13.49
N GLN A 184 2.14 5.45 13.08
CA GLN A 184 1.10 6.09 12.28
C GLN A 184 1.27 5.83 10.78
N ASN A 185 2.50 5.75 10.29
CA ASN A 185 2.79 5.67 8.86
C ASN A 185 3.36 4.31 8.46
N LEU A 186 3.38 4.05 7.16
CA LEU A 186 4.09 2.90 6.60
C LEU A 186 5.47 3.37 6.14
N LEU A 187 6.49 2.91 6.86
CA LEU A 187 7.90 3.21 6.62
C LEU A 187 8.59 1.93 6.18
N LEU A 188 9.07 1.90 4.94
CA LEU A 188 9.73 0.72 4.41
C LEU A 188 10.96 1.06 3.58
N SER A 189 11.88 0.11 3.53
CA SER A 189 12.96 0.10 2.54
C SER A 189 13.21 -1.31 2.08
N PHE A 190 13.61 -1.47 0.82
CA PHE A 190 14.03 -2.77 0.33
C PHE A 190 15.17 -2.63 -0.67
N ARG A 191 15.93 -3.71 -0.85
CA ARG A 191 16.99 -3.78 -1.85
C ARG A 191 16.91 -5.04 -2.69
N PHE A 192 17.46 -4.96 -3.89
CA PHE A 192 17.53 -6.07 -4.84
C PHE A 192 18.61 -5.81 -5.90
N CYS A 193 19.00 -6.88 -6.61
CA CYS A 193 19.84 -6.80 -7.80
C CYS A 193 18.92 -6.69 -9.03
N PRO A 194 18.87 -5.55 -9.74
CA PRO A 194 18.01 -5.41 -10.90
C PRO A 194 18.52 -6.26 -12.08
N SER A 195 17.61 -6.62 -12.99
CA SER A 195 17.93 -7.36 -14.21
C SER A 195 19.04 -6.66 -15.01
N PRO A 196 20.02 -7.41 -15.54
CA PRO A 196 21.08 -6.84 -16.38
C PRO A 196 20.55 -6.25 -17.70
N LEU A 197 19.29 -6.55 -18.09
CA LEU A 197 18.62 -5.94 -19.23
C LEU A 197 18.30 -4.45 -19.01
N ILE A 198 18.18 -4.02 -17.74
CA ILE A 198 17.93 -2.63 -17.38
C ILE A 198 19.28 -1.89 -17.39
N GLN A 199 19.54 -1.19 -18.49
CA GLN A 199 20.75 -0.39 -18.65
C GLN A 199 20.73 0.80 -17.68
N PRO A 200 21.90 1.27 -17.16
CA PRO A 200 21.97 2.42 -16.27
C PRO A 200 21.29 3.69 -16.81
N ARG A 201 21.35 3.93 -18.13
CA ARG A 201 20.64 5.05 -18.78
C ARG A 201 19.11 4.91 -18.80
N HIS A 202 18.57 3.75 -18.43
CA HIS A 202 17.14 3.47 -18.32
C HIS A 202 16.71 3.24 -16.86
N HIS A 203 17.53 3.67 -15.88
CA HIS A 203 17.27 3.41 -14.47
C HIS A 203 15.92 3.96 -13.98
N PHE A 204 15.36 4.97 -14.65
CA PHE A 204 14.10 5.58 -14.25
C PHE A 204 12.91 4.62 -14.37
N LEU A 205 12.98 3.60 -15.22
CA LEU A 205 11.95 2.54 -15.31
C LEU A 205 11.69 1.90 -13.93
N LEU A 206 12.72 1.76 -13.08
CA LEU A 206 12.57 1.24 -11.71
C LEU A 206 11.78 2.20 -10.82
N SER A 207 11.96 3.50 -11.01
CA SER A 207 11.18 4.53 -10.30
C SER A 207 9.73 4.54 -10.76
N GLU A 208 9.47 4.33 -12.05
CA GLU A 208 8.12 4.21 -12.59
C GLU A 208 7.38 2.98 -12.04
N CYS A 209 8.04 1.81 -12.01
CA CYS A 209 7.47 0.60 -11.38
C CYS A 209 7.06 0.85 -9.93
N LEU A 210 7.92 1.51 -9.14
CA LEU A 210 7.62 1.82 -7.76
C LEU A 210 6.48 2.82 -7.62
N ALA A 211 6.50 3.89 -8.41
CA ALA A 211 5.45 4.90 -8.40
C ALA A 211 4.09 4.31 -8.76
N LEU A 212 4.05 3.44 -9.77
CA LEU A 212 2.85 2.70 -10.16
C LEU A 212 2.38 1.78 -9.05
N ALA A 213 3.29 1.05 -8.40
CA ALA A 213 2.95 0.14 -7.33
C ALA A 213 2.29 0.87 -6.15
N VAL A 214 2.91 1.97 -5.69
CA VAL A 214 2.38 2.79 -4.60
C VAL A 214 1.05 3.46 -5.00
N ALA A 215 0.97 4.03 -6.21
CA ALA A 215 -0.27 4.66 -6.69
C ALA A 215 -1.41 3.65 -6.80
N LYS A 216 -1.17 2.45 -7.35
CA LYS A 216 -2.18 1.38 -7.46
C LYS A 216 -2.62 0.87 -6.08
N ALA A 217 -1.70 0.73 -5.13
CA ALA A 217 -2.02 0.34 -3.75
C ALA A 217 -2.86 1.39 -3.01
N LEU A 218 -2.64 2.68 -3.28
CA LEU A 218 -3.40 3.78 -2.67
C LEU A 218 -4.73 4.07 -3.38
N LYS A 219 -4.88 3.68 -4.64
CA LYS A 219 -6.09 3.91 -5.44
C LYS A 219 -7.35 3.30 -4.83
N GLN A 220 -7.23 2.19 -4.09
CA GLN A 220 -8.36 1.58 -3.38
C GLN A 220 -8.94 2.49 -2.27
N TYR A 221 -8.16 3.47 -1.80
CA TYR A 221 -8.56 4.41 -0.73
C TYR A 221 -8.84 5.82 -1.27
N GLY A 222 -7.91 6.37 -2.05
CA GLY A 222 -8.02 7.73 -2.61
C GLY A 222 -8.68 7.80 -3.98
N GLY A 223 -9.11 6.66 -4.54
CA GLY A 223 -9.83 6.60 -5.81
C GLY A 223 -9.07 7.24 -6.97
N ASN A 224 -9.83 7.89 -7.85
CA ASN A 224 -9.28 8.56 -9.03
C ASN A 224 -8.53 9.86 -8.72
N ASP A 225 -8.37 10.27 -7.45
CA ASP A 225 -7.60 11.46 -7.08
C ASP A 225 -6.12 11.15 -6.80
N ILE A 226 -5.75 9.87 -6.73
CA ILE A 226 -4.35 9.45 -6.60
C ILE A 226 -3.59 9.72 -7.90
N ARG A 227 -2.50 10.48 -7.81
CA ARG A 227 -1.63 10.86 -8.93
C ARG A 227 -0.16 10.73 -8.58
N ILE A 228 0.67 10.48 -9.58
CA ILE A 228 2.12 10.45 -9.45
C ILE A 228 2.66 11.83 -9.77
N LYS A 229 3.27 12.51 -8.80
CA LYS A 229 4.00 13.75 -9.07
C LYS A 229 5.47 13.40 -9.32
N TRP A 230 5.92 13.64 -10.55
CA TRP A 230 7.31 13.46 -10.91
C TRP A 230 8.24 14.29 -10.00
N PRO A 231 9.41 13.75 -9.59
CA PRO A 231 9.92 12.44 -9.98
C PRO A 231 9.52 11.29 -9.05
N ASN A 232 9.11 11.57 -7.81
CA ASN A 232 9.20 10.59 -6.73
C ASN A 232 8.10 10.68 -5.67
N ASP A 233 7.03 11.42 -5.92
CA ASP A 233 5.97 11.62 -4.93
C ASP A 233 4.62 11.09 -5.43
N ILE A 234 3.77 10.67 -4.50
CA ILE A 234 2.37 10.33 -4.76
C ILE A 234 1.48 11.35 -4.06
N TYR A 235 0.50 11.85 -4.80
CA TYR A 235 -0.40 12.91 -4.38
C TYR A 235 -1.83 12.38 -4.33
N TYR A 236 -2.60 12.83 -3.34
CA TYR A 236 -4.06 12.83 -3.35
C TYR A 236 -4.51 14.27 -3.63
N LYS A 237 -5.12 14.51 -4.79
CA LYS A 237 -5.37 15.87 -5.29
C LYS A 237 -4.05 16.68 -5.32
N ASP A 238 -3.98 17.78 -4.57
CA ASP A 238 -2.81 18.67 -4.50
C ASP A 238 -1.97 18.47 -3.23
N GLN A 239 -2.21 17.39 -2.48
CA GLN A 239 -1.55 17.08 -1.22
C GLN A 239 -0.69 15.82 -1.33
N LYS A 240 0.48 15.83 -0.70
CA LYS A 240 1.44 14.73 -0.73
C LYS A 240 1.07 13.64 0.26
N ILE A 241 0.87 12.41 -0.23
CA ILE A 241 0.53 11.24 0.59
C ILE A 241 1.67 10.21 0.70
N ALA A 242 2.57 10.17 -0.28
CA ALA A 242 3.75 9.32 -0.20
C ALA A 242 4.97 9.98 -0.85
N GLY A 243 6.15 9.59 -0.38
CA GLY A 243 7.43 9.93 -0.97
C GLY A 243 8.28 8.68 -1.16
N MET A 244 9.03 8.67 -2.27
CA MET A 244 9.88 7.55 -2.66
C MET A 244 11.31 8.03 -2.88
N LEU A 245 12.26 7.13 -2.64
CA LEU A 245 13.68 7.34 -2.87
C LEU A 245 14.26 6.06 -3.47
N LEU A 246 14.95 6.18 -4.61
CA LEU A 246 15.73 5.09 -5.18
C LEU A 246 17.18 5.53 -5.30
N GLU A 247 18.08 4.65 -4.90
CA GLU A 247 19.52 4.80 -5.07
C GLU A 247 20.08 3.54 -5.74
N HIS A 248 21.06 3.74 -6.62
CA HIS A 248 21.62 2.68 -7.44
C HIS A 248 23.12 2.61 -7.23
N ASP A 249 23.63 1.40 -6.95
CA ASP A 249 25.06 1.13 -7.05
C ASP A 249 25.38 0.68 -8.48
N LEU A 250 26.44 1.24 -9.06
CA LEU A 250 26.83 0.98 -10.44
C LEU A 250 28.17 0.25 -10.48
N CYS A 251 28.28 -0.75 -11.34
CA CYS A 251 29.55 -1.34 -11.73
C CYS A 251 29.62 -1.43 -13.25
N GLN A 252 30.57 -0.71 -13.85
CA GLN A 252 30.74 -0.59 -15.29
C GLN A 252 29.44 -0.15 -16.01
N LYS A 253 28.81 -1.04 -16.78
CA LYS A 253 27.60 -0.79 -17.59
C LYS A 253 26.33 -1.39 -16.96
N ARG A 254 26.35 -1.75 -15.68
CA ARG A 254 25.22 -2.41 -14.99
C ARG A 254 24.91 -1.72 -13.65
N ILE A 255 23.64 -1.76 -13.27
CA ILE A 255 23.19 -1.47 -11.91
C ILE A 255 23.35 -2.74 -11.09
N THR A 256 24.26 -2.77 -10.12
CA THR A 256 24.54 -3.96 -9.30
C THR A 256 23.57 -4.11 -8.14
N GLN A 257 23.05 -3.00 -7.64
CA GLN A 257 22.10 -2.98 -6.54
C GLN A 257 21.19 -1.76 -6.67
N THR A 258 19.93 -1.94 -6.33
CA THR A 258 18.99 -0.84 -6.12
C THR A 258 18.50 -0.88 -4.69
N LEU A 259 18.61 0.26 -4.01
CA LEU A 259 18.08 0.50 -2.67
C LEU A 259 16.88 1.42 -2.78
N VAL A 260 15.77 1.03 -2.18
CA VAL A 260 14.48 1.71 -2.27
C VAL A 260 14.03 2.11 -0.87
N GLY A 261 13.56 3.34 -0.71
CA GLY A 261 12.89 3.84 0.48
C GLY A 261 11.52 4.40 0.14
N VAL A 262 10.49 4.05 0.91
CA VAL A 262 9.13 4.56 0.74
C VAL A 262 8.56 4.94 2.09
N GLY A 263 8.06 6.17 2.17
CA GLY A 263 7.21 6.65 3.27
C GLY A 263 5.80 6.90 2.74
N ILE A 264 4.80 6.30 3.40
CA ILE A 264 3.38 6.52 3.09
C ILE A 264 2.68 7.04 4.34
N ASN A 265 2.00 8.17 4.20
CA ASN A 265 1.17 8.77 5.24
C ASN A 265 -0.14 7.98 5.38
N VAL A 266 -0.29 7.21 6.45
CA VAL A 266 -1.45 6.31 6.61
C VAL A 266 -2.40 6.83 7.69
N ASN A 267 -2.04 6.70 8.96
CA ASN A 267 -2.90 7.03 10.09
C ASN A 267 -2.53 8.33 10.82
N GLN A 268 -1.47 9.00 10.37
CA GLN A 268 -1.01 10.24 11.00
C GLN A 268 -2.09 11.32 10.95
N ARG A 269 -2.40 11.89 12.12
CA ARG A 269 -3.55 12.79 12.29
C ARG A 269 -3.18 14.25 12.04
N GLN A 270 -1.95 14.62 12.37
CA GLN A 270 -1.42 15.96 12.26
C GLN A 270 0.00 15.91 11.70
N PHE A 271 0.36 16.94 10.94
CA PHE A 271 1.71 17.14 10.44
C PHE A 271 2.19 18.50 10.93
N VAL A 272 3.40 18.57 11.48
CA VAL A 272 3.95 19.79 12.09
C VAL A 272 5.25 20.27 11.45
N SER A 273 5.81 19.49 10.51
CA SER A 273 6.99 19.88 9.74
C SER A 273 6.68 20.96 8.69
N ASP A 274 7.74 21.43 8.03
CA ASP A 274 7.72 22.32 6.88
C ASP A 274 7.46 21.57 5.55
N ALA A 275 7.07 20.28 5.61
CA ALA A 275 6.75 19.52 4.42
C ALA A 275 5.58 20.18 3.65
N PRO A 276 5.67 20.28 2.31
CA PRO A 276 4.63 20.96 1.52
C PRO A 276 3.37 20.10 1.42
N ASN A 277 2.30 20.55 2.09
CA ASN A 277 0.94 20.02 2.02
C ASN A 277 0.81 18.50 2.23
N PRO A 278 1.32 17.92 3.33
CA PRO A 278 1.15 16.50 3.61
C PRO A 278 -0.33 16.16 3.88
N VAL A 279 -0.73 14.95 3.50
CA VAL A 279 -2.03 14.36 3.84
C VAL A 279 -1.86 12.88 4.16
N SER A 280 -2.68 12.35 5.06
CA SER A 280 -2.76 10.92 5.36
C SER A 280 -4.08 10.29 4.91
N LEU A 281 -4.11 8.97 4.79
CA LEU A 281 -5.37 8.25 4.56
C LEU A 281 -6.39 8.46 5.67
N TYR A 282 -5.97 8.61 6.92
CA TYR A 282 -6.87 8.94 8.03
C TYR A 282 -7.56 10.28 7.82
N GLN A 283 -6.82 11.31 7.40
CA GLN A 283 -7.40 12.62 7.10
C GLN A 283 -8.36 12.58 5.91
N ILE A 284 -8.12 11.68 4.93
CA ILE A 284 -8.99 11.50 3.76
C ILE A 284 -10.26 10.71 4.10
N LEU A 285 -10.15 9.65 4.91
CA LEU A 285 -11.22 8.67 5.14
C LEU A 285 -11.96 8.85 6.47
N GLY A 286 -11.40 9.58 7.42
CA GLY A 286 -11.92 9.74 8.78
C GLY A 286 -11.75 8.51 9.69
N LYS A 287 -11.09 7.45 9.20
CA LYS A 287 -10.87 6.19 9.93
C LYS A 287 -9.48 5.61 9.68
N GLU A 288 -9.01 4.79 10.61
CA GLU A 288 -7.72 4.13 10.48
C GLU A 288 -7.73 3.10 9.34
N VAL A 289 -6.58 2.97 8.69
CA VAL A 289 -6.32 2.03 7.60
C VAL A 289 -5.25 1.04 8.02
N ASP A 290 -5.42 -0.22 7.62
CA ASP A 290 -4.45 -1.27 7.85
C ASP A 290 -3.18 -1.06 7.01
N ARG A 291 -2.07 -0.73 7.69
CA ARG A 291 -0.74 -0.55 7.10
C ARG A 291 -0.23 -1.84 6.45
N ALA A 292 -0.57 -3.01 6.97
CA ALA A 292 -0.12 -4.29 6.43
C ALA A 292 -0.75 -4.59 5.07
N ALA A 293 -2.04 -4.30 4.92
CA ALA A 293 -2.74 -4.42 3.64
C ALA A 293 -2.16 -3.48 2.57
N ILE A 294 -1.81 -2.24 2.93
CA ILE A 294 -1.12 -1.30 2.02
C ILE A 294 0.22 -1.89 1.59
N LEU A 295 1.05 -2.33 2.54
CA LEU A 295 2.38 -2.87 2.22
C LEU A 295 2.27 -4.03 1.24
N ARG A 296 1.45 -5.03 1.55
CA ARG A 296 1.28 -6.20 0.68
C ARG A 296 0.92 -5.79 -0.75
N ASN A 297 -0.05 -4.89 -0.91
CA ASN A 297 -0.45 -4.43 -2.24
C ASN A 297 0.69 -3.69 -2.96
N VAL A 298 1.49 -2.88 -2.25
CA VAL A 298 2.70 -2.27 -2.82
C VAL A 298 3.68 -3.34 -3.29
N LEU A 299 3.99 -4.35 -2.48
CA LEU A 299 4.91 -5.42 -2.85
C LEU A 299 4.40 -6.23 -4.04
N THR A 300 3.11 -6.60 -4.05
CA THR A 300 2.47 -7.33 -5.13
C THR A 300 2.51 -6.55 -6.43
N TYR A 301 2.11 -5.27 -6.42
CA TYR A 301 2.15 -4.46 -7.63
C TYR A 301 3.57 -4.19 -8.09
N PHE A 302 4.51 -3.90 -7.19
CA PHE A 302 5.91 -3.69 -7.56
C PHE A 302 6.50 -4.94 -8.23
N THR A 303 6.29 -6.11 -7.64
CA THR A 303 6.74 -7.39 -8.21
C THR A 303 6.19 -7.57 -9.62
N ARG A 304 4.89 -7.30 -9.82
CA ARG A 304 4.27 -7.37 -11.15
C ARG A 304 4.90 -6.39 -12.15
N GLU A 305 4.99 -5.10 -11.82
CA GLU A 305 5.54 -4.10 -12.75
C GLU A 305 7.01 -4.40 -13.08
N TYR A 306 7.78 -4.84 -12.09
CA TYR A 306 9.18 -5.21 -12.28
C TYR A 306 9.33 -6.45 -13.17
N THR A 307 8.50 -7.48 -12.98
CA THR A 307 8.45 -8.64 -13.89
C THR A 307 8.08 -8.22 -15.32
N SER A 308 7.15 -7.28 -15.48
CA SER A 308 6.81 -6.75 -16.81
C SER A 308 7.99 -6.08 -17.51
N LEU A 309 8.88 -5.38 -16.78
CA LEU A 309 10.13 -4.87 -17.37
C LEU A 309 11.03 -6.00 -17.87
N TYR A 310 11.15 -7.08 -17.09
CA TYR A 310 11.95 -8.24 -17.44
C TYR A 310 11.47 -8.95 -18.71
N GLU A 311 10.15 -9.03 -18.89
CA GLU A 311 9.50 -9.67 -20.05
C GLU A 311 9.47 -8.78 -21.32
N GLY A 312 10.11 -7.61 -21.29
CA GLY A 312 10.20 -6.70 -22.44
C GLY A 312 9.01 -5.76 -22.61
N PHE A 313 8.15 -5.62 -21.59
CA PHE A 313 6.97 -4.75 -21.62
C PHE A 313 7.24 -3.35 -21.01
N ALA A 314 8.46 -2.82 -21.16
CA ALA A 314 8.83 -1.50 -20.62
C ALA A 314 7.91 -0.36 -21.11
N ASP A 315 7.55 -0.37 -22.40
CA ASP A 315 6.66 0.64 -22.99
C ASP A 315 5.27 0.67 -22.33
N PHE A 316 4.80 -0.46 -21.77
CA PHE A 316 3.53 -0.52 -21.04
C PHE A 316 3.64 0.16 -19.67
N VAL A 317 4.77 -0.01 -18.99
CA VAL A 317 5.06 0.63 -17.70
C VAL A 317 5.13 2.15 -17.88
N GLU A 318 5.91 2.64 -18.85
CA GLU A 318 6.02 4.07 -19.17
C GLU A 318 4.65 4.69 -19.49
N ARG A 319 3.86 4.00 -20.33
CA ARG A 319 2.53 4.47 -20.71
C ARG A 319 1.59 4.55 -19.50
N ASP A 320 1.60 3.55 -18.62
CA ASP A 320 0.73 3.55 -17.45
C ASP A 320 1.19 4.57 -16.39
N TYR A 321 2.50 4.79 -16.27
CA TYR A 321 3.07 5.87 -15.46
C TYR A 321 2.60 7.23 -15.96
N HIS A 322 2.73 7.50 -17.26
CA HIS A 322 2.30 8.76 -17.89
C HIS A 322 0.81 9.03 -17.69
N LYS A 323 -0.03 7.98 -17.78
CA LYS A 323 -1.47 8.10 -17.50
C LYS A 323 -1.78 8.56 -16.07
N LEU A 324 -0.94 8.25 -15.10
CA LEU A 324 -1.16 8.61 -13.70
C LEU A 324 -0.44 9.90 -13.28
N LEU A 325 0.29 10.55 -14.18
CA LEU A 325 0.99 11.79 -13.86
C LEU A 325 0.03 12.87 -13.35
N TYR A 326 0.43 13.47 -12.23
CA TYR A 326 -0.18 14.66 -11.68
C TYR A 326 -0.02 15.78 -12.70
N ARG A 327 -1.12 16.49 -12.99
CA ARG A 327 -1.15 17.57 -14.00
C ARG A 327 -0.70 17.12 -15.41
N ARG A 328 -0.94 15.85 -15.77
CA ARG A 328 -0.59 15.32 -17.12
C ARG A 328 -1.23 16.09 -18.29
N ASN A 329 -2.46 16.59 -18.10
CA ASN A 329 -3.29 17.18 -19.15
C ASN A 329 -3.50 18.66 -18.87
N GLY A 330 -3.08 19.51 -19.81
CA GLY A 330 -3.23 20.97 -19.75
C GLY A 330 -1.94 21.71 -19.45
N PHE A 331 -2.03 23.04 -19.45
CA PHE A 331 -0.93 23.93 -19.11
C PHE A 331 -1.01 24.35 -17.64
N TYR A 332 0.07 24.10 -16.90
CA TYR A 332 0.19 24.46 -15.48
C TYR A 332 1.44 25.30 -15.24
N THR A 333 1.45 25.99 -14.10
CA THR A 333 2.58 26.82 -13.71
C THR A 333 3.72 25.98 -13.14
N PHE A 334 4.90 26.16 -13.69
CA PHE A 334 6.17 25.62 -13.23
C PHE A 334 7.11 26.76 -12.89
N ALA A 335 8.14 26.48 -12.09
CA ALA A 335 9.23 27.40 -11.79
C ALA A 335 10.57 26.71 -11.99
N ASP A 336 11.48 27.37 -12.72
CA ASP A 336 12.89 26.99 -12.84
C ASP A 336 13.80 28.15 -12.40
N ALA A 337 15.10 28.06 -12.66
CA ALA A 337 16.09 29.10 -12.32
C ALA A 337 15.82 30.47 -12.99
N ASN A 338 15.03 30.53 -14.06
CA ASN A 338 14.71 31.75 -14.81
C ASN A 338 13.34 32.34 -14.44
N GLY A 339 12.63 31.75 -13.48
CA GLY A 339 11.33 32.22 -12.99
C GLY A 339 10.19 31.27 -13.33
N THR A 340 8.96 31.80 -13.30
CA THR A 340 7.73 31.01 -13.51
C THR A 340 7.29 31.02 -14.97
N PHE A 341 6.82 29.88 -15.46
CA PHE A 341 6.27 29.73 -16.81
C PHE A 341 5.12 28.73 -16.83
N ARG A 342 4.32 28.75 -17.89
CA ARG A 342 3.23 27.78 -18.12
C ARG A 342 3.66 26.76 -19.17
N ALA A 343 3.47 25.47 -18.85
CA ALA A 343 3.81 24.38 -19.75
C ALA A 343 2.89 23.17 -19.55
N CYS A 344 2.85 22.28 -20.54
CA CYS A 344 2.30 20.93 -20.39
C CYS A 344 3.42 19.89 -20.33
N ILE A 345 3.15 18.76 -19.68
CA ILE A 345 4.06 17.62 -19.66
C ILE A 345 3.97 16.89 -21.00
N VAL A 346 5.11 16.73 -21.67
CA VAL A 346 5.21 15.94 -22.91
C VAL A 346 5.49 14.49 -22.55
N GLN A 347 6.61 14.24 -21.88
CA GLN A 347 7.04 12.91 -21.49
C GLN A 347 8.01 12.96 -20.31
N VAL A 348 8.25 11.79 -19.73
CA VAL A 348 9.38 11.55 -18.84
C VAL A 348 10.25 10.51 -19.53
N HIS A 349 11.53 10.82 -19.71
CA HIS A 349 12.48 9.95 -20.38
C HIS A 349 12.97 8.82 -19.45
N ARG A 350 13.54 7.76 -20.03
CA ARG A 350 14.04 6.59 -19.27
C ARG A 350 15.25 6.89 -18.36
N ASP A 351 15.92 8.01 -18.58
CA ASP A 351 16.96 8.56 -17.69
C ASP A 351 16.38 9.47 -16.59
N GLY A 352 15.06 9.66 -16.58
CA GLY A 352 14.32 10.43 -15.60
C GLY A 352 14.13 11.90 -15.95
N LEU A 353 14.64 12.39 -17.08
CA LEU A 353 14.44 13.77 -17.49
C LEU A 353 12.96 14.06 -17.79
N LEU A 354 12.44 15.18 -17.26
CA LEU A 354 11.09 15.66 -17.55
C LEU A 354 11.13 16.61 -18.76
N GLU A 355 10.38 16.29 -19.80
CA GLU A 355 10.20 17.17 -20.96
C GLU A 355 8.86 17.91 -20.87
N LEU A 356 8.95 19.23 -20.93
CA LEU A 356 7.84 20.17 -20.91
C LEU A 356 7.75 20.92 -22.24
N LYS A 357 6.55 21.32 -22.64
CA LYS A 357 6.32 22.23 -23.76
C LYS A 357 5.57 23.46 -23.29
N ASP A 358 6.17 24.64 -23.48
CA ASP A 358 5.55 25.91 -23.09
C ASP A 358 4.48 26.39 -24.08
N GLU A 359 3.72 27.44 -23.70
CA GLU A 359 2.64 27.99 -24.52
C GLU A 359 3.13 28.57 -25.86
N GLY A 360 4.42 28.94 -25.95
CA GLY A 360 5.08 29.36 -27.19
C GLY A 360 5.54 28.20 -28.08
N GLY A 361 5.39 26.96 -27.62
CA GLY A 361 5.76 25.75 -28.33
C GLY A 361 7.21 25.30 -28.15
N HIS A 362 7.98 25.95 -27.27
CA HIS A 362 9.36 25.57 -26.99
C HIS A 362 9.41 24.37 -26.04
N PHE A 363 10.30 23.43 -26.33
CA PHE A 363 10.57 22.27 -25.49
C PHE A 363 11.64 22.62 -24.45
N ARG A 364 11.42 22.17 -23.21
CA ARG A 364 12.31 22.37 -22.07
C ARG A 364 12.49 21.05 -21.34
N THR A 365 13.73 20.67 -21.07
CA THR A 365 14.06 19.39 -20.45
C THR A 365 14.75 19.63 -19.12
N TYR A 366 14.30 18.95 -18.07
CA TYR A 366 14.76 19.18 -16.70
C TYR A 366 15.17 17.88 -16.00
N ALA A 367 16.31 17.92 -15.33
CA ALA A 367 16.71 16.91 -14.36
C ALA A 367 16.05 17.14 -12.99
N PHE A 368 16.23 16.18 -12.07
CA PHE A 368 15.58 16.23 -10.76
C PHE A 368 15.87 17.53 -10.00
N LYS A 369 14.78 18.16 -9.54
CA LYS A 369 14.75 19.45 -8.81
C LYS A 369 15.21 20.68 -9.60
N GLU A 370 15.45 20.59 -10.91
CA GLU A 370 15.71 21.77 -11.75
C GLU A 370 14.42 22.55 -12.08
N VAL A 371 13.27 21.90 -11.93
CA VAL A 371 11.93 22.49 -12.08
C VAL A 371 11.03 22.09 -10.92
N SER A 372 10.18 23.01 -10.50
CA SER A 372 9.17 22.80 -9.46
C SER A 372 7.76 23.05 -9.99
N PHE A 373 6.81 22.24 -9.53
CA PHE A 373 5.39 22.48 -9.76
C PHE A 373 4.93 23.56 -8.79
N VAL A 374 4.38 24.67 -9.30
CA VAL A 374 3.79 25.72 -8.46
C VAL A 374 2.36 25.31 -8.16
N LEU A 375 2.07 25.01 -6.89
CA LEU A 375 0.77 24.50 -6.46
C LEU A 375 -0.30 25.58 -6.51
#